data_AF-A0A1V0UVZ1-F1
#
_entry.id   AF-A0A1V0UVZ1-F1
#
_cell.length_a   1.000
_cell.length_b   1.000
_cell.length_c   1.000
_cell.angle_alpha   90.00
_cell.angle_beta   90.00
_cell.angle_gamma   90.00
#
_symmetry.space_group_name_H-M   'P 1'
#
loop_
_entity.id
_entity.type
_entity.pdbx_description
1 polymer ?
#
loop_
_entity_poly.entity_id
_entity_poly.type
_entity_poly.pdbx_seq_one_letter_code
_entity_poly.pdbx_strand_id
1 'polypeptide(L)'
;MFYSLKKQTEWLKKDLSSTKKRWKIVAFHRAAYQSNPTREEDATKRIIAPILEAAGVDLILTGHDHAYARTFPMKGGAKAGEQEKGTVYLIGGSPGPKFYPERPYEYFEALYGEDTQVYTNTRVTSKNIKVEVRNIRGK
;
A
#
# COMPACT_ATOMS: atom_id res chain seq x y z
N MET A 1 25.41 -3.92 0.01
CA MET A 1 23.94 -3.85 -0.07
C MET A 1 23.30 -3.11 1.12
N PHE A 2 23.72 -3.34 2.37
CA PHE A 2 23.12 -2.73 3.58
C PHE A 2 23.28 -1.20 3.74
N TYR A 3 24.34 -0.61 3.19
CA TYR A 3 24.57 0.85 3.28
C TYR A 3 23.51 1.69 2.56
N SER A 4 22.95 1.17 1.46
CA SER A 4 21.91 1.87 0.69
C SER A 4 20.58 1.93 1.45
N LEU A 5 20.16 0.83 2.07
CA LEU A 5 18.90 0.77 2.81
C LEU A 5 18.92 1.65 4.07
N LYS A 6 20.05 1.68 4.79
CA LYS A 6 20.21 2.59 5.94
C LYS A 6 20.04 4.05 5.51
N LYS A 7 20.71 4.49 4.45
CA LYS A 7 20.55 5.86 3.92
C LYS A 7 19.13 6.16 3.48
N GLN A 8 18.45 5.22 2.81
CA GLN A 8 17.06 5.40 2.39
C GLN A 8 16.12 5.54 3.60
N THR A 9 16.30 4.73 4.64
CA THR A 9 15.46 4.80 5.85
C THR A 9 15.72 6.06 6.68
N GLU A 10 16.97 6.53 6.77
CA GLU A 10 17.31 7.81 7.40
C GLU A 10 16.70 8.99 6.66
N TRP A 11 16.83 9.01 5.32
CA TRP A 11 16.19 10.00 4.47
C TRP A 11 14.67 9.98 4.62
N LEU A 12 14.04 8.81 4.58
CA LEU A 12 12.59 8.64 4.68
C LEU A 12 12.05 9.17 6.00
N LYS A 13 12.71 8.85 7.13
CA LYS A 13 12.36 9.37 8.46
C LYS A 13 12.45 10.90 8.50
N LYS A 14 13.53 11.47 7.94
CA LYS A 14 13.72 12.93 7.87
C LYS A 14 12.67 13.61 6.99
N ASP A 15 12.35 13.05 5.83
CA ASP A 15 11.36 13.61 4.91
C ASP A 15 9.97 13.64 5.57
N LEU A 16 9.51 12.50 6.11
CA LEU A 16 8.20 12.35 6.73
C LEU A 16 7.99 13.19 8.00
N SER A 17 9.07 13.50 8.72
CA SER A 17 9.04 14.36 9.91
C SER A 17 9.10 15.85 9.57
N SER A 18 9.61 16.21 8.39
CA SER A 18 9.71 17.60 7.96
C SER A 18 8.39 18.19 7.45
N THR A 19 7.43 17.35 7.09
CA THR A 19 6.14 17.78 6.53
C THR A 19 5.06 17.95 7.61
N LYS A 20 4.28 19.03 7.48
CA LYS A 20 3.05 19.28 8.25
C LYS A 20 1.79 19.19 7.39
N LYS A 21 1.91 18.64 6.16
CA LYS A 21 0.77 18.49 5.26
C LYS A 21 -0.25 17.52 5.87
N ARG A 22 -1.53 17.80 5.62
CA ARG A 22 -2.65 17.01 6.17
C ARG A 22 -2.60 15.55 5.76
N TRP A 23 -2.29 15.30 4.49
CA TRP A 23 -2.24 13.96 3.90
C TRP A 23 -0.81 13.59 3.56
N LYS A 24 -0.41 12.39 3.95
CA LYS A 24 0.86 11.76 3.60
C LYS A 24 0.56 10.56 2.73
N ILE A 25 1.02 10.61 1.48
CA ILE A 25 0.85 9.55 0.50
C ILE A 25 2.23 9.14 0.02
N VAL A 26 2.52 7.85 0.05
CA VAL A 26 3.83 7.29 -0.32
C VAL A 26 3.64 6.26 -1.44
N ALA A 27 4.56 6.21 -2.39
CA ALA A 27 4.53 5.25 -3.48
C ALA A 27 5.86 4.51 -3.61
N PHE A 28 5.82 3.19 -3.75
CA PHE A 28 6.98 2.34 -4.05
C PHE A 28 6.51 1.01 -4.64
N HIS A 29 7.40 0.27 -5.31
CA HIS A 29 6.97 -0.82 -6.18
C HIS A 29 6.44 -2.06 -5.43
N ARG A 30 7.18 -2.58 -4.45
CA ARG A 30 6.87 -3.86 -3.77
C ARG A 30 6.10 -3.61 -2.49
N ALA A 31 4.94 -4.23 -2.30
CA ALA A 31 4.11 -4.02 -1.12
C ALA A 31 4.68 -4.71 0.14
N ALA A 32 4.38 -4.13 1.31
CA ALA A 32 4.58 -4.81 2.60
C ALA A 32 3.52 -5.89 2.83
N TYR A 33 2.30 -5.63 2.40
CA TYR A 33 1.17 -6.55 2.41
C TYR A 33 0.95 -7.03 0.98
N GLN A 34 1.45 -8.22 0.65
CA GLN A 34 1.49 -8.76 -0.71
C GLN A 34 0.31 -9.69 -0.95
N SER A 35 -0.26 -9.69 -2.15
CA SER A 35 -1.33 -10.62 -2.50
C SER A 35 -0.80 -11.98 -2.91
N ASN A 36 0.43 -12.05 -3.45
CA ASN A 36 1.00 -13.28 -3.96
C ASN A 36 1.42 -14.25 -2.82
N PRO A 37 0.88 -15.48 -2.78
CA PRO A 37 1.09 -16.41 -1.67
C PRO A 37 2.48 -17.04 -1.63
N THR A 38 3.25 -16.97 -2.72
CA THR A 38 4.58 -17.60 -2.79
C THR A 38 5.69 -16.67 -2.33
N ARG A 39 5.36 -15.48 -1.83
CA ARG A 39 6.34 -14.48 -1.43
C ARG A 39 6.49 -14.42 0.07
N GLU A 40 7.75 -14.41 0.49
CA GLU A 40 8.13 -14.29 1.88
C GLU A 40 8.19 -12.82 2.32
N GLU A 41 8.23 -12.64 3.64
CA GLU A 41 8.41 -11.35 4.27
C GLU A 41 9.76 -10.72 3.90
N ASP A 42 9.74 -9.48 3.38
CA ASP A 42 10.90 -8.76 2.89
C ASP A 42 11.27 -7.52 3.73
N ALA A 43 12.29 -6.78 3.29
CA ALA A 43 12.70 -5.54 3.94
C ALA A 43 11.60 -4.46 3.93
N THR A 44 10.69 -4.50 2.97
CA THR A 44 9.55 -3.58 2.91
C THR A 44 8.66 -3.80 4.12
N LYS A 45 8.30 -5.06 4.40
CA LYS A 45 7.46 -5.42 5.55
C LYS A 45 8.19 -5.22 6.89
N ARG A 46 9.46 -5.63 6.99
CA ARG A 46 10.21 -5.59 8.26
C ARG A 46 10.75 -4.22 8.65
N ILE A 47 11.04 -3.35 7.68
CA ILE A 47 11.80 -2.10 7.92
C ILE A 47 11.01 -0.88 7.45
N ILE A 48 10.49 -0.91 6.22
CA ILE A 48 9.85 0.27 5.63
C ILE A 48 8.45 0.51 6.21
N ALA A 49 7.59 -0.52 6.25
CA ALA A 49 6.22 -0.42 6.76
C ALA A 49 6.15 0.13 8.19
N PRO A 50 6.96 -0.34 9.17
CA PRO A 50 6.97 0.24 10.51
C PRO A 50 7.29 1.74 10.54
N ILE A 51 8.19 2.21 9.66
CA ILE A 51 8.52 3.64 9.58
C ILE A 51 7.33 4.44 9.05
N LEU A 52 6.68 3.95 7.99
CA LEU A 52 5.55 4.62 7.35
C LEU A 52 4.32 4.66 8.27
N GLU A 53 4.00 3.55 8.92
CA GLU A 53 2.88 3.44 9.87
C GLU A 53 3.12 4.32 11.10
N ALA A 54 4.33 4.30 11.68
CA ALA A 54 4.67 5.16 12.82
C ALA A 54 4.66 6.65 12.45
N ALA A 55 4.97 7.00 11.20
CA ALA A 55 4.92 8.37 10.71
C ALA A 55 3.50 8.86 10.38
N GLY A 56 2.49 7.99 10.51
CA GLY A 56 1.09 8.30 10.21
C GLY A 56 0.85 8.54 8.73
N VAL A 57 1.45 7.73 7.85
CA VAL A 57 1.14 7.75 6.41
C VAL A 57 -0.31 7.29 6.21
N ASP A 58 -1.08 7.99 5.37
CA ASP A 58 -2.50 7.70 5.18
C ASP A 58 -2.72 6.63 4.11
N LEU A 59 -2.00 6.75 2.98
CA LEU A 59 -2.16 5.88 1.82
C LEU A 59 -0.79 5.51 1.23
N ILE A 60 -0.60 4.22 0.99
CA ILE A 60 0.57 3.66 0.33
C ILE A 60 0.15 3.04 -1.00
N LEU A 61 0.78 3.47 -2.09
CA LEU A 61 0.52 3.01 -3.45
C LEU A 61 1.64 2.09 -3.92
N THR A 62 1.29 0.87 -4.30
CA THR A 62 2.23 -0.16 -4.71
C THR A 62 1.76 -0.90 -5.96
N GLY A 63 2.60 -1.80 -6.45
CA GLY A 63 2.29 -2.72 -7.53
C GLY A 63 3.04 -4.03 -7.31
N HIS A 64 3.79 -4.46 -8.32
CA HIS A 64 4.57 -5.71 -8.36
C HIS A 64 3.73 -6.99 -8.34
N ASP A 65 2.71 -7.07 -7.50
CA ASP A 65 1.67 -8.09 -7.58
C ASP A 65 0.68 -7.71 -8.65
N HIS A 66 0.47 -8.62 -9.60
CA HIS A 66 -0.41 -8.39 -10.73
C HIS A 66 -1.87 -8.69 -10.36
N ALA A 67 -2.33 -8.02 -9.32
CA ALA A 67 -3.68 -8.06 -8.78
C ALA A 67 -4.05 -6.68 -8.24
N TYR A 68 -5.33 -6.43 -8.03
CA TYR A 68 -5.76 -5.33 -7.18
C TYR A 68 -5.96 -5.83 -5.77
N ALA A 69 -5.37 -5.15 -4.79
CA ALA A 69 -5.67 -5.40 -3.39
C ALA A 69 -5.66 -4.09 -2.59
N ARG A 70 -6.52 -4.01 -1.58
CA ARG A 70 -6.54 -2.91 -0.60
C ARG A 70 -6.67 -3.48 0.80
N THR A 71 -5.80 -3.04 1.70
CA THR A 71 -5.86 -3.47 3.09
C THR A 71 -6.96 -2.74 3.86
N PHE A 72 -7.39 -3.31 4.98
CA PHE A 72 -7.91 -2.49 6.08
C PHE A 72 -6.84 -1.45 6.51
N PRO A 73 -7.20 -0.40 7.28
CA PRO A 73 -6.18 0.44 7.90
C PRO A 73 -5.25 -0.41 8.77
N MET A 74 -3.94 -0.28 8.57
CA MET A 74 -2.92 -1.06 9.25
C MET A 74 -2.11 -0.21 10.22
N LYS A 75 -1.76 -0.78 11.37
CA LYS A 75 -0.93 -0.13 12.39
C LYS A 75 -0.13 -1.16 13.16
N GLY A 76 1.18 -0.95 13.27
CA GLY A 76 2.06 -1.88 13.98
C GLY A 76 2.07 -3.27 13.34
N GLY A 77 1.86 -3.37 12.03
CA GLY A 77 1.84 -4.64 11.31
C GLY A 77 0.49 -5.38 11.32
N ALA A 78 -0.50 -4.94 12.11
CA ALA A 78 -1.82 -5.56 12.24
C ALA A 78 -2.95 -4.62 11.79
N LYS A 79 -4.18 -5.15 11.67
CA LYS A 79 -5.37 -4.33 11.42
C LYS A 79 -5.56 -3.36 12.58
N ALA A 80 -5.68 -2.07 12.29
CA ALA A 80 -5.92 -1.05 13.29
C ALA A 80 -7.30 -1.27 13.95
N GLY A 81 -7.43 -0.90 15.23
CA GLY A 81 -8.73 -0.91 15.91
C GLY A 81 -9.73 0.04 15.25
N GLU A 82 -11.04 -0.17 15.45
CA GLU A 82 -12.10 0.60 14.76
C GLU A 82 -11.99 2.12 14.93
N GLN A 83 -11.45 2.58 16.06
CA GLN A 83 -11.27 4.00 16.37
C GLN A 83 -9.83 4.49 16.16
N GLU A 84 -8.92 3.60 15.72
CA GLU A 84 -7.53 3.95 15.49
C GLU A 84 -7.31 4.40 14.04
N LYS A 85 -6.47 5.41 13.87
CA LYS A 85 -5.92 5.72 12.55
C LYS A 85 -4.90 4.64 12.16
N GLY A 86 -5.00 4.18 10.92
CA GLY A 86 -4.04 3.26 10.31
C GLY A 86 -3.74 3.65 8.88
N THR A 87 -2.66 3.10 8.35
CA THR A 87 -2.21 3.27 6.98
C THR A 87 -2.90 2.28 6.05
N VAL A 88 -3.47 2.76 4.96
CA VAL A 88 -4.05 1.88 3.92
C VAL A 88 -2.98 1.58 2.87
N TYR A 89 -2.81 0.30 2.53
CA TYR A 89 -1.95 -0.14 1.42
C TYR A 89 -2.83 -0.52 0.24
N LEU A 90 -2.47 -0.05 -0.94
CA LEU A 90 -3.14 -0.34 -2.21
C LEU A 90 -2.14 -0.92 -3.21
N ILE A 91 -2.41 -2.13 -3.67
CA ILE A 91 -1.76 -2.74 -4.82
C ILE A 91 -2.60 -2.39 -6.05
N GLY A 92 -2.05 -1.59 -6.95
CA GLY A 92 -2.68 -1.21 -8.23
C GLY A 92 -2.07 -1.96 -9.41
N GLY A 93 -1.71 -3.24 -9.24
CA GLY A 93 -0.82 -3.94 -10.17
C GLY A 93 -1.51 -4.73 -11.28
N SER A 94 -2.85 -4.65 -11.41
CA SER A 94 -3.61 -5.30 -12.49
C SER A 94 -4.07 -4.41 -13.66
N PRO A 95 -3.33 -3.37 -14.15
CA PRO A 95 -3.77 -2.64 -15.34
C PRO A 95 -3.51 -3.42 -16.64
N GLY A 96 -2.57 -4.38 -16.64
CA GLY A 96 -2.20 -5.20 -17.79
C GLY A 96 -2.84 -6.61 -17.77
N PRO A 97 -2.70 -7.38 -18.86
CA PRO A 97 -3.37 -8.68 -19.03
C PRO A 97 -2.65 -9.86 -18.34
N LYS A 98 -1.50 -9.61 -17.69
CA LYS A 98 -0.75 -10.63 -16.95
C LYS A 98 -1.17 -10.57 -15.50
N PHE A 99 -1.65 -11.67 -14.94
CA PHE A 99 -2.06 -11.79 -13.53
C PHE A 99 -1.09 -12.71 -12.76
N TYR A 100 -1.01 -12.52 -11.45
CA TYR A 100 -0.27 -13.40 -10.54
C TYR A 100 -1.23 -14.05 -9.56
N PRO A 101 -0.94 -15.27 -9.08
CA PRO A 101 -1.75 -15.90 -8.05
C PRO A 101 -1.90 -14.99 -6.84
N GLU A 102 -3.08 -14.98 -6.25
CA GLU A 102 -3.38 -14.24 -5.04
C GLU A 102 -3.96 -15.11 -3.93
N ARG A 103 -3.87 -14.63 -2.69
CA ARG A 103 -4.54 -15.21 -1.53
C ARG A 103 -5.31 -14.13 -0.76
N PRO A 104 -6.58 -14.37 -0.38
CA PRO A 104 -7.34 -13.47 0.47
C PRO A 104 -6.86 -13.56 1.93
N TYR A 105 -5.84 -12.80 2.28
CA TYR A 105 -5.40 -12.64 3.67
C TYR A 105 -6.37 -11.75 4.46
N GLU A 106 -6.45 -11.97 5.78
CA GLU A 106 -7.38 -11.26 6.68
C GLU A 106 -7.16 -9.74 6.75
N TYR A 107 -5.97 -9.28 6.35
CA TYR A 107 -5.67 -7.85 6.30
C TYR A 107 -6.22 -7.15 5.04
N PHE A 108 -6.71 -7.89 4.03
CA PHE A 108 -7.32 -7.29 2.85
C PHE A 108 -8.80 -6.98 3.09
N GLU A 109 -9.17 -5.72 2.86
CA GLU A 109 -10.56 -5.27 2.79
C GLU A 109 -11.16 -5.56 1.41
N ALA A 110 -10.35 -5.44 0.36
CA ALA A 110 -10.73 -5.75 -1.01
C ALA A 110 -9.59 -6.44 -1.75
N LEU A 111 -9.95 -7.43 -2.58
CA LEU A 111 -9.05 -8.16 -3.46
C LEU A 111 -9.81 -8.46 -4.75
N TYR A 112 -9.33 -7.96 -5.88
CA TYR A 112 -9.82 -8.35 -7.20
C TYR A 112 -8.68 -9.11 -7.89
N GLY A 113 -8.83 -10.42 -7.87
CA GLY A 113 -7.95 -11.39 -8.50
C GLY A 113 -8.30 -11.64 -9.97
N GLU A 114 -7.60 -12.62 -10.55
CA GLU A 114 -7.62 -13.14 -11.92
C GLU A 114 -8.61 -12.50 -12.95
N ASP A 115 -8.09 -12.20 -14.14
CA ASP A 115 -8.83 -11.70 -15.31
C ASP A 115 -9.55 -10.34 -15.15
N THR A 116 -9.36 -9.65 -14.03
CA THR A 116 -9.94 -8.31 -13.83
C THR A 116 -8.89 -7.22 -14.00
N GLN A 117 -8.83 -6.64 -15.19
CA GLN A 117 -7.99 -5.46 -15.43
C GLN A 117 -8.64 -4.21 -14.83
N VAL A 118 -7.95 -3.55 -13.89
CA VAL A 118 -8.43 -2.31 -13.26
C VAL A 118 -7.35 -1.23 -13.21
N TYR A 119 -7.81 0.01 -13.09
CA TYR A 119 -7.00 1.15 -12.72
C TYR A 119 -7.63 1.88 -11.53
N THR A 120 -6.80 2.67 -10.84
CA THR A 120 -7.20 3.37 -9.61
C THR A 120 -7.13 4.87 -9.83
N ASN A 121 -8.22 5.57 -9.48
CA ASN A 121 -8.27 7.02 -9.39
C ASN A 121 -8.25 7.45 -7.92
N THR A 122 -7.24 8.23 -7.52
CA THR A 122 -7.14 8.77 -6.17
C THR A 122 -7.46 10.27 -6.19
N ARG A 123 -8.55 10.67 -5.53
CA ARG A 123 -8.92 12.07 -5.33
C ARG A 123 -8.61 12.47 -3.90
N VAL A 124 -7.76 13.49 -3.75
CA VAL A 124 -7.40 14.06 -2.44
C VAL A 124 -8.09 15.41 -2.28
N THR A 125 -8.85 15.56 -1.20
CA THR A 125 -9.49 16.83 -0.83
C THR A 125 -9.03 17.26 0.55
N SER A 126 -9.46 18.42 1.04
CA SER A 126 -9.24 18.79 2.43
C SER A 126 -9.94 17.84 3.41
N LYS A 127 -11.02 17.16 3.02
CA LYS A 127 -11.85 16.34 3.93
C LYS A 127 -11.47 14.86 3.93
N ASN A 128 -11.07 14.31 2.78
CA ASN A 128 -10.78 12.89 2.62
C ASN A 128 -9.83 12.60 1.46
N ILE A 129 -9.31 11.38 1.47
CA ILE A 129 -8.75 10.70 0.30
C ILE A 129 -9.82 9.69 -0.18
N LYS A 130 -10.24 9.80 -1.44
CA LYS A 130 -11.16 8.86 -2.07
C LYS A 130 -10.40 8.05 -3.11
N VAL A 131 -10.50 6.73 -3.01
CA VAL A 131 -9.96 5.78 -3.97
C VAL A 131 -11.11 5.16 -4.74
N GLU A 132 -11.12 5.33 -6.06
CA GLU A 132 -12.06 4.68 -6.97
C GLU A 132 -11.32 3.67 -7.83
N VAL A 133 -11.88 2.48 -7.99
CA VAL A 133 -11.34 1.41 -8.84
C VAL A 133 -12.29 1.24 -10.01
N ARG A 134 -11.75 1.18 -11.22
CA ARG A 134 -12.53 1.00 -12.44
C ARG A 134 -11.89 -0.04 -13.32
N ASN A 135 -12.69 -0.84 -14.00
CA ASN A 135 -12.17 -1.71 -15.04
C ASN A 135 -11.78 -0.93 -16.31
N ILE A 136 -11.19 -1.60 -17.30
CA ILE A 136 -10.81 -0.99 -18.59
C ILE A 136 -12.00 -0.39 -19.38
N ARG A 137 -13.24 -0.70 -19.00
CA ARG A 137 -14.46 -0.13 -19.56
C ARG A 137 -14.99 1.06 -18.74
N GLY A 138 -14.28 1.49 -17.70
CA GLY A 138 -14.63 2.62 -16.83
C GLY A 138 -15.73 2.33 -15.81
N LYS A 139 -16.18 1.07 -15.69
CA LYS A 139 -17.19 0.64 -14.70
C LYS A 139 -16.55 0.34 -13.35
#